data_AF-A0A821HHZ4-F1
#
_entry.id   AF-A0A821HHZ4-F1
#
_cell.length_a   1.000
_cell.length_b   1.000
_cell.length_c   1.000
_cell.angle_alpha   90.00
_cell.angle_beta   90.00
_cell.angle_gamma   90.00
#
_symmetry.space_group_name_H-M   'P 1'
#
loop_
_entity.id
_entity.type
_entity.pdbx_description
1 polymer ?
#
loop_
_entity_poly.entity_id
_entity_poly.type
_entity_poly.pdbx_seq_one_letter_code
_entity_poly.pdbx_strand_id
1 'polypeptide(L)'
;KVRHHEILTTIFQGSIPEQDSNIYIQFEKEHRKLQQNRSTLERQIQDIRQALSGKEEKRRLLADELKRKDSLRNEYTDRLQEQLNGQIYDKYIEKLSNDVKQKQDEKGSFVGMEKTYQKFINQVQATLKSDPCCPLCYRKFEKQSEGEQLIRDMESQVKGPEYRNKIDRDLTLLQEKFEKCLNLKPIYSQLQDLEEKDIPTLKKTMKQLDNEIVQLKNKQTDLEQELNDRICLPLEQCEQIKTDIIMLNKYINERKDFETKINNCQQKLGK
;
A
#
# COMPACT_ATOMS: atom_id res chain seq x y z
N LYS A 1 -16.33 50.25 -40.81
CA LYS A 1 -16.42 49.16 -39.82
C LYS A 1 -16.63 49.78 -38.44
N VAL A 2 -17.76 49.51 -37.79
CA VAL A 2 -18.11 50.12 -36.50
C VAL A 2 -17.12 49.61 -35.45
N ARG A 3 -16.28 50.52 -34.93
CA ARG A 3 -15.04 50.25 -34.19
C ARG A 3 -15.23 49.31 -32.97
N HIS A 4 -16.44 49.22 -32.43
CA HIS A 4 -16.76 48.43 -31.24
C HIS A 4 -18.01 47.56 -31.37
N HIS A 5 -18.58 47.38 -32.57
CA HIS A 5 -19.87 46.69 -32.71
C HIS A 5 -19.82 45.21 -32.30
N GLU A 6 -18.76 44.50 -32.66
CA GLU A 6 -18.57 43.09 -32.24
C GLU A 6 -18.41 42.99 -30.72
N ILE A 7 -17.66 43.91 -30.11
CA ILE A 7 -17.45 43.95 -28.66
C ILE A 7 -18.74 44.27 -27.90
N LEU A 8 -19.50 45.27 -28.37
CA LEU A 8 -20.79 45.64 -27.80
C LEU A 8 -21.81 44.50 -27.94
N THR A 9 -21.81 43.79 -29.07
CA THR A 9 -22.69 42.64 -29.29
C THR A 9 -22.35 41.48 -28.34
N THR A 10 -21.06 41.24 -28.09
CA THR A 10 -20.58 40.23 -27.12
C THR A 10 -20.91 40.61 -25.67
N ILE A 11 -20.73 41.87 -25.29
CA ILE A 11 -20.98 42.35 -23.91
C ILE A 11 -22.48 42.42 -23.60
N PHE A 12 -23.30 42.86 -24.56
CA PHE A 12 -24.75 43.00 -24.40
C PHE A 12 -25.55 41.79 -24.91
N GLN A 13 -24.91 40.66 -25.19
CA GLN A 13 -25.57 39.41 -25.62
C GLN A 13 -26.52 39.57 -26.82
N GLY A 14 -26.14 40.41 -27.80
CA GLY A 14 -26.88 40.56 -29.06
C GLY A 14 -27.96 41.63 -29.10
N SER A 15 -28.34 42.26 -27.98
CA SER A 15 -29.33 43.35 -27.96
C SER A 15 -28.74 44.63 -27.35
N ILE A 16 -28.16 45.45 -28.22
CA ILE A 16 -27.78 46.82 -27.85
C ILE A 16 -29.07 47.56 -27.46
N PRO A 17 -29.18 48.13 -26.25
CA PRO A 17 -30.39 48.81 -25.84
C PRO A 17 -30.77 49.91 -26.83
N GLU A 18 -31.93 49.77 -27.49
CA GLU A 18 -32.43 50.72 -28.49
C GLU A 18 -32.91 52.05 -27.88
N GLN A 19 -33.00 52.13 -26.56
CA GLN A 19 -33.43 53.32 -25.84
C GLN A 19 -32.23 53.98 -25.15
N ASP A 20 -32.04 55.28 -25.43
CA ASP A 20 -31.01 56.19 -24.91
C ASP A 20 -30.94 56.32 -23.38
N SER A 21 -31.62 55.48 -22.62
CA SER A 21 -31.61 55.49 -21.17
C SER A 21 -30.99 54.18 -20.72
N ASN A 22 -29.78 54.25 -20.17
CA ASN A 22 -29.12 53.18 -19.39
C ASN A 22 -28.02 52.28 -20.01
N ILE A 23 -27.45 52.62 -21.18
CA ILE A 23 -26.28 51.88 -21.71
C ILE A 23 -25.11 51.81 -20.69
N TYR A 24 -24.82 52.92 -20.01
CA TYR A 24 -23.77 52.97 -18.99
C TYR A 24 -24.05 52.09 -17.77
N ILE A 25 -25.28 52.13 -17.24
CA ILE A 25 -25.65 51.32 -16.07
C ILE A 25 -25.65 49.83 -16.42
N GLN A 26 -26.12 49.47 -17.61
CA GLN A 26 -26.09 48.08 -18.07
C GLN A 26 -24.66 47.59 -18.27
N PHE A 27 -23.77 48.43 -18.81
CA PHE A 27 -22.34 48.13 -18.91
C PHE A 27 -21.70 47.93 -17.53
N GLU A 28 -21.91 48.85 -16.58
CA GLU A 28 -21.38 48.70 -15.22
C GLU A 28 -21.90 47.42 -14.54
N LYS A 29 -23.16 47.06 -14.78
CA LYS A 29 -23.76 45.84 -14.22
C LYS A 29 -23.08 44.59 -14.74
N GLU A 30 -22.91 44.44 -16.05
CA GLU A 30 -22.22 43.27 -16.63
C GLU A 30 -20.73 43.26 -16.26
N HIS A 31 -20.06 44.41 -16.22
CA HIS A 31 -18.67 44.52 -15.77
C HIS A 31 -18.49 44.05 -14.33
N ARG A 32 -19.34 44.51 -13.40
CA ARG A 32 -19.32 44.04 -11.99
C ARG A 32 -19.59 42.55 -11.89
N LYS A 33 -20.53 42.02 -12.67
CA LYS A 33 -20.86 40.59 -12.69
C LYS A 33 -19.68 39.75 -13.17
N LEU A 34 -18.98 40.19 -14.21
CA LEU A 34 -17.75 39.53 -14.67
C LEU A 34 -16.66 39.56 -13.60
N GLN A 35 -16.47 40.67 -12.88
CA GLN A 35 -15.50 40.76 -11.78
C GLN A 35 -15.84 39.83 -10.60
N GLN A 36 -17.11 39.71 -10.23
CA GLN A 36 -17.58 38.79 -9.19
C GLN A 36 -17.36 37.33 -9.60
N ASN A 37 -17.69 36.99 -10.85
CA ASN A 37 -17.44 35.67 -11.40
C ASN A 37 -15.95 35.33 -11.44
N ARG A 38 -15.09 36.30 -11.80
CA ARG A 38 -13.63 36.15 -11.77
C ARG A 38 -13.14 35.73 -10.40
N SER A 39 -13.54 36.50 -9.37
CA SER A 39 -13.15 36.24 -7.98
C SER A 39 -13.63 34.86 -7.50
N THR A 40 -14.80 34.43 -7.95
CA THR A 40 -15.37 33.11 -7.62
C THR A 40 -14.59 31.97 -8.26
N LEU A 41 -14.29 32.06 -9.56
CA LEU A 41 -13.51 31.04 -10.27
C LEU A 41 -12.07 30.98 -9.79
N GLU A 42 -11.43 32.15 -9.56
CA GLU A 42 -10.09 32.23 -8.97
C GLU A 42 -10.02 31.51 -7.62
N ARG A 43 -11.04 31.69 -6.77
CA ARG A 43 -11.14 30.96 -5.50
C ARG A 43 -11.28 29.46 -5.70
N GLN A 44 -12.15 29.01 -6.61
CA GLN A 44 -12.32 27.58 -6.89
C GLN A 44 -11.02 26.93 -7.42
N ILE A 45 -10.30 27.63 -8.30
CA ILE A 45 -8.98 27.18 -8.79
C ILE A 45 -7.99 27.08 -7.62
N GLN A 46 -7.97 28.07 -6.73
CA GLN A 46 -7.10 28.05 -5.56
C GLN A 46 -7.42 26.88 -4.61
N ASP A 47 -8.70 26.61 -4.36
CA ASP A 47 -9.13 25.48 -3.53
C ASP A 47 -8.68 24.14 -4.14
N ILE A 48 -8.78 23.99 -5.47
CA ILE A 48 -8.30 22.79 -6.18
C ILE A 48 -6.77 22.68 -6.11
N ARG A 49 -6.03 23.77 -6.27
CA ARG A 49 -4.56 23.78 -6.14
C ARG A 49 -4.13 23.33 -4.74
N GLN A 50 -4.81 23.79 -3.70
CA GLN A 50 -4.54 23.35 -2.33
C GLN A 50 -4.84 21.87 -2.14
N ALA A 51 -5.97 21.39 -2.67
CA ALA A 51 -6.33 19.97 -2.63
C ALA A 51 -5.30 19.11 -3.38
N LEU A 52 -4.86 19.53 -4.57
CA LEU A 52 -3.82 18.86 -5.35
C LEU A 52 -2.52 18.75 -4.57
N SER A 53 -2.03 19.85 -3.99
CA SER A 53 -0.81 19.86 -3.19
C SER A 53 -0.89 18.85 -2.03
N GLY A 54 -2.00 18.81 -1.30
CA GLY A 54 -2.19 17.84 -0.22
C GLY A 54 -2.23 16.39 -0.70
N LYS A 55 -2.84 16.13 -1.86
CA LYS A 55 -2.92 14.78 -2.46
C LYS A 55 -1.56 14.33 -3.00
N GLU A 56 -0.81 15.22 -3.65
CA GLU A 56 0.53 14.94 -4.16
C GLU A 56 1.53 14.66 -3.03
N GLU A 57 1.45 15.40 -1.93
CA GLU A 57 2.25 15.12 -0.73
C GLU A 57 1.89 13.78 -0.12
N LYS A 58 0.60 13.48 0.04
CA LYS A 58 0.15 12.16 0.52
C LYS A 58 0.66 11.04 -0.38
N ARG A 59 0.65 11.24 -1.71
CA ARG A 59 1.18 10.27 -2.68
C ARG A 59 2.67 10.04 -2.50
N ARG A 60 3.44 11.11 -2.26
CA ARG A 60 4.88 11.03 -1.97
C ARG A 60 5.14 10.20 -0.70
N LEU A 61 4.45 10.50 0.38
CA LEU A 61 4.60 9.76 1.64
C LEU A 61 4.25 8.28 1.50
N LEU A 62 3.18 7.96 0.76
CA LEU A 62 2.82 6.56 0.47
C LEU A 62 3.88 5.86 -0.40
N ALA A 63 4.48 6.57 -1.36
CA ALA A 63 5.55 6.00 -2.20
C ALA A 63 6.81 5.70 -1.39
N ASP A 64 7.17 6.58 -0.45
CA ASP A 64 8.30 6.37 0.46
C ASP A 64 8.04 5.19 1.40
N GLU A 65 6.82 5.08 1.94
CA GLU A 65 6.43 3.95 2.77
C GLU A 65 6.43 2.64 2.00
N LEU A 66 5.90 2.63 0.77
CA LEU A 66 5.95 1.47 -0.11
C LEU A 66 7.39 1.02 -0.37
N LYS A 67 8.30 1.98 -0.64
CA LYS A 67 9.73 1.68 -0.84
C LYS A 67 10.37 1.07 0.39
N ARG A 68 10.05 1.57 1.60
CA ARG A 68 10.53 0.98 2.86
C ARG A 68 10.01 -0.44 3.05
N LYS A 69 8.72 -0.66 2.81
CA LYS A 69 8.07 -1.97 2.93
C LYS A 69 8.62 -2.97 1.91
N ASP A 70 8.86 -2.55 0.67
CA ASP A 70 9.52 -3.37 -0.36
C ASP A 70 10.96 -3.72 0.04
N SER A 71 11.70 -2.77 0.63
CA SER A 71 13.07 -3.02 1.12
C SER A 71 13.07 -4.03 2.27
N LEU A 72 12.15 -3.88 3.21
CA LEU A 72 11.98 -4.80 4.34
C LEU A 72 11.58 -6.20 3.88
N ARG A 73 10.66 -6.29 2.90
CA ARG A 73 10.30 -7.56 2.25
C ARG A 73 11.55 -8.25 1.72
N ASN A 74 12.35 -7.53 0.93
CA ASN A 74 13.57 -8.09 0.34
C ASN A 74 14.56 -8.56 1.43
N GLU A 75 14.77 -7.78 2.49
CA GLU A 75 15.61 -8.17 3.62
C GLU A 75 15.13 -9.49 4.26
N TYR A 76 13.82 -9.62 4.51
CA TYR A 76 13.24 -10.83 5.09
C TYR A 76 13.32 -12.02 4.14
N THR A 77 13.09 -11.81 2.84
CA THR A 77 13.28 -12.84 1.81
C THR A 77 14.72 -13.34 1.81
N ASP A 78 15.71 -12.44 1.78
CA ASP A 78 17.13 -12.78 1.73
C ASP A 78 17.56 -13.55 2.99
N ARG A 79 17.15 -13.09 4.17
CA ARG A 79 17.42 -13.77 5.45
C ARG A 79 16.81 -15.17 5.50
N LEU A 80 15.59 -15.34 4.99
CA LEU A 80 14.95 -16.66 4.93
C LEU A 80 15.68 -17.56 3.91
N GLN A 81 16.06 -17.04 2.74
CA GLN A 81 16.77 -17.80 1.72
C GLN A 81 18.13 -18.31 2.22
N GLU A 82 18.89 -17.46 2.90
CA GLU A 82 20.20 -17.81 3.47
C GLU A 82 20.09 -18.93 4.51
N GLN A 83 19.08 -18.88 5.39
CA GLN A 83 18.92 -19.87 6.46
C GLN A 83 18.24 -21.17 5.99
N LEU A 84 17.35 -21.09 5.00
CA LEU A 84 16.58 -22.23 4.48
C LEU A 84 17.25 -22.89 3.27
N ASN A 85 18.37 -22.35 2.76
CA ASN A 85 19.01 -22.78 1.51
C ASN A 85 18.01 -22.90 0.35
N GLY A 86 17.14 -21.88 0.22
CA GLY A 86 16.11 -21.82 -0.83
C GLY A 86 14.91 -22.76 -0.65
N GLN A 87 14.77 -23.45 0.49
CA GLN A 87 13.58 -24.25 0.78
C GLN A 87 12.40 -23.40 1.26
N ILE A 88 11.19 -23.86 0.96
CA ILE A 88 9.95 -23.24 1.45
C ILE A 88 9.84 -23.48 2.95
N TYR A 89 9.70 -22.41 3.74
CA TYR A 89 9.72 -22.43 5.21
C TYR A 89 8.80 -23.50 5.80
N ASP A 90 7.51 -23.50 5.45
CA ASP A 90 6.52 -24.42 6.03
C ASP A 90 6.88 -25.90 5.77
N LYS A 91 7.25 -26.22 4.51
CA LYS A 91 7.67 -27.56 4.13
C LYS A 91 8.97 -27.98 4.83
N TYR A 92 9.88 -27.04 5.03
CA TYR A 92 11.16 -27.32 5.67
C TYR A 92 11.02 -27.59 7.16
N ILE A 93 10.20 -26.79 7.86
CA ILE A 93 9.86 -26.99 9.27
C ILE A 93 9.17 -28.34 9.47
N GLU A 94 8.21 -28.68 8.61
CA GLU A 94 7.52 -29.97 8.67
C GLU A 94 8.49 -31.13 8.51
N LYS A 95 9.38 -31.05 7.51
CA LYS A 95 10.42 -32.06 7.30
C LYS A 95 11.35 -32.20 8.51
N LEU A 96 11.89 -31.09 9.03
CA LEU A 96 12.77 -31.11 10.20
C LEU A 96 12.07 -31.69 11.44
N SER A 97 10.81 -31.34 11.67
CA SER A 97 10.00 -31.89 12.76
C SER A 97 9.88 -33.42 12.66
N ASN A 98 9.60 -33.93 11.45
CA ASN A 98 9.51 -35.37 11.19
C ASN A 98 10.88 -36.06 11.37
N ASP A 99 11.96 -35.46 10.88
CA ASP A 99 13.31 -35.99 11.05
C ASP A 99 13.70 -36.06 12.54
N VAL A 100 13.38 -35.03 13.34
CA VAL A 100 13.62 -35.01 14.81
C VAL A 100 12.86 -36.15 15.47
N LYS A 101 11.57 -36.28 15.15
CA LYS A 101 10.73 -37.34 15.70
C LYS A 101 11.28 -38.72 15.37
N GLN A 102 11.64 -38.96 14.11
CA GLN A 102 12.22 -40.24 13.68
C GLN A 102 13.52 -40.57 14.42
N LYS A 103 14.40 -39.58 14.60
CA LYS A 103 15.66 -39.77 15.33
C LYS A 103 15.46 -40.00 16.82
N GLN A 104 14.45 -39.35 17.41
CA GLN A 104 14.07 -39.57 18.80
C GLN A 104 13.49 -40.98 19.01
N ASP A 105 12.68 -41.47 18.07
CA ASP A 105 12.14 -42.84 18.07
C ASP A 105 13.26 -43.88 17.89
N GLU A 106 14.24 -43.61 17.01
CA GLU A 106 15.45 -44.44 16.84
C GLU A 106 16.23 -44.54 18.15
N LYS A 107 16.49 -43.40 18.81
CA LYS A 107 17.15 -43.33 20.12
C LYS A 107 16.38 -44.13 21.18
N GLY A 108 15.06 -43.93 21.26
CA GLY A 108 14.20 -44.62 22.22
C GLY A 108 14.24 -46.14 22.03
N SER A 109 14.14 -46.59 20.78
CA SER A 109 14.20 -48.01 20.41
C SER A 109 15.56 -48.62 20.75
N PHE A 110 16.64 -47.92 20.44
CA PHE A 110 18.00 -48.36 20.74
C PHE A 110 18.23 -48.49 22.25
N VAL A 111 17.89 -47.46 23.04
CA VAL A 111 18.02 -47.49 24.51
C VAL A 111 17.13 -48.56 25.13
N GLY A 112 15.92 -48.77 24.59
CA GLY A 112 15.03 -49.84 25.03
C GLY A 112 15.61 -51.23 24.79
N MET A 113 16.18 -51.45 23.61
CA MET A 113 16.86 -52.69 23.23
C MET A 113 18.10 -52.93 24.11
N GLU A 114 18.97 -51.93 24.28
CA GLU A 114 20.16 -51.98 25.15
C GLU A 114 19.79 -52.39 26.59
N LYS A 115 18.78 -51.74 27.19
CA LYS A 115 18.28 -52.09 28.52
C LYS A 115 17.71 -53.50 28.60
N THR A 116 17.02 -53.94 27.55
CA THR A 116 16.43 -55.28 27.49
C THR A 116 17.52 -56.35 27.44
N TYR A 117 18.50 -56.22 26.55
CA TYR A 117 19.65 -57.12 26.50
C TYR A 117 20.43 -57.13 27.81
N GLN A 118 20.71 -55.96 28.41
CA GLN A 118 21.42 -55.88 29.68
C GLN A 118 20.67 -56.60 30.81
N LYS A 119 19.33 -56.45 30.87
CA LYS A 119 18.50 -57.16 31.83
C LYS A 119 18.57 -58.68 31.62
N PHE A 120 18.54 -59.13 30.37
CA PHE A 120 18.65 -60.57 30.03
C PHE A 120 20.02 -61.14 30.37
N ILE A 121 21.10 -60.44 30.03
CA ILE A 121 22.47 -60.82 30.40
C ILE A 121 22.57 -61.01 31.92
N ASN A 122 22.08 -60.03 32.70
CA ASN A 122 22.09 -60.11 34.16
C ASN A 122 21.27 -61.31 34.69
N GLN A 123 20.15 -61.64 34.04
CA GLN A 123 19.34 -62.82 34.40
C GLN A 123 20.04 -64.13 34.09
N VAL A 124 20.65 -64.28 32.91
CA VAL A 124 21.44 -65.48 32.55
C VAL A 124 22.63 -65.65 33.50
N GLN A 125 23.33 -64.56 33.83
CA GLN A 125 24.42 -64.58 34.81
C GLN A 125 23.95 -65.02 36.21
N ALA A 126 22.73 -64.65 36.60
CA ALA A 126 22.14 -65.08 37.87
C ALA A 126 21.76 -66.57 37.85
N THR A 127 21.12 -67.06 36.79
CA THR A 127 20.73 -68.48 36.67
C THR A 127 21.94 -69.41 36.58
N LEU A 128 23.03 -68.99 35.92
CA LEU A 128 24.27 -69.76 35.87
C LEU A 128 24.89 -70.08 37.24
N LYS A 129 24.61 -69.26 38.27
CA LYS A 129 25.13 -69.46 39.64
C LYS A 129 24.25 -70.37 40.50
N SER A 130 22.97 -70.53 40.16
CA SER A 130 21.98 -71.23 40.99
C SER A 130 21.37 -72.44 40.30
N ASP A 131 20.70 -72.25 39.17
CA ASP A 131 20.13 -73.30 38.31
C ASP A 131 20.34 -72.92 36.84
N PRO A 132 21.40 -73.44 36.18
CA PRO A 132 21.75 -73.06 34.81
C PRO A 132 20.62 -73.31 33.80
N CYS A 133 19.89 -72.26 33.46
CA CYS A 133 18.79 -72.29 32.50
C CYS A 133 18.60 -70.96 31.78
N CYS A 134 17.94 -71.01 30.62
CA CYS A 134 17.53 -69.83 29.87
C CYS A 134 16.35 -69.13 30.59
N PRO A 135 16.45 -67.85 30.95
CA PRO A 135 15.40 -67.14 31.68
C PRO A 135 14.14 -66.83 30.84
N LEU A 136 14.19 -67.02 29.51
CA LEU A 136 13.03 -66.84 28.63
C LEU A 136 12.15 -68.08 28.54
N CYS A 137 12.77 -69.23 28.30
CA CYS A 137 12.07 -70.48 28.01
C CYS A 137 12.27 -71.56 29.06
N TYR A 138 13.06 -71.29 30.11
CA TYR A 138 13.38 -72.20 31.21
C TYR A 138 14.07 -73.51 30.79
N ARG A 139 14.57 -73.60 29.55
CA ARG A 139 15.40 -74.72 29.09
C ARG A 139 16.71 -74.73 29.89
N LYS A 140 17.06 -75.88 30.49
CA LYS A 140 18.35 -76.06 31.17
C LYS A 140 19.50 -76.04 30.18
N PHE A 141 20.61 -75.42 30.58
CA PHE A 141 21.86 -75.49 29.84
C PHE A 141 22.54 -76.82 30.10
N GLU A 142 23.00 -77.50 29.04
CA GLU A 142 23.68 -78.80 29.18
C GLU A 142 25.11 -78.63 29.69
N LYS A 143 25.71 -77.48 29.39
CA LYS A 143 27.05 -77.09 29.83
C LYS A 143 27.05 -75.62 30.22
N GLN A 144 27.85 -75.26 31.22
CA GLN A 144 28.00 -73.86 31.65
C GLN A 144 28.47 -72.94 30.50
N SER A 145 29.28 -73.48 29.58
CA SER A 145 29.74 -72.79 28.36
C SER A 145 28.60 -72.36 27.43
N GLU A 146 27.44 -73.01 27.48
CA GLU A 146 26.26 -72.66 26.65
C GLU A 146 25.65 -71.32 27.11
N GLY A 147 25.55 -71.10 28.42
CA GLY A 147 25.07 -69.82 28.96
C GLY A 147 26.08 -68.69 28.80
N GLU A 148 27.38 -68.98 28.90
CA GLU A 148 28.44 -68.00 28.61
C GLU A 148 28.46 -67.60 27.12
N GLN A 149 28.20 -68.55 26.22
CA GLN A 149 28.07 -68.26 24.80
C GLN A 149 26.85 -67.39 24.53
N LEU A 150 25.71 -67.69 25.15
CA LEU A 150 24.49 -66.87 25.02
C LEU A 150 24.73 -65.42 25.50
N ILE A 151 25.49 -65.24 26.59
CA ILE A 151 25.89 -63.90 27.05
C ILE A 151 26.72 -63.19 25.98
N ARG A 152 27.77 -63.83 25.44
CA ARG A 152 28.61 -63.24 24.38
C ARG A 152 27.81 -62.88 23.14
N ASP A 153 26.88 -63.75 22.73
CA ASP A 153 26.01 -63.50 21.58
C ASP A 153 25.14 -62.26 21.84
N MET A 154 24.52 -62.14 23.02
CA MET A 154 23.74 -60.95 23.39
C MET A 154 24.58 -59.67 23.48
N GLU A 155 25.78 -59.74 24.07
CA GLU A 155 26.72 -58.62 24.14
C GLU A 155 27.14 -58.17 22.73
N SER A 156 27.29 -59.09 21.78
CA SER A 156 27.58 -58.75 20.38
C SER A 156 26.42 -58.05 19.65
N GLN A 157 25.17 -58.27 20.09
CA GLN A 157 24.00 -57.60 19.52
C GLN A 157 23.81 -56.18 20.06
N VAL A 158 24.34 -55.87 21.24
CA VAL A 158 24.31 -54.51 21.81
C VAL A 158 25.34 -53.66 21.07
N LYS A 159 24.87 -52.76 20.19
CA LYS A 159 25.78 -51.81 19.54
C LYS A 159 26.51 -50.99 20.62
N GLY A 160 27.81 -50.84 20.46
CA GLY A 160 28.67 -50.17 21.44
C GLY A 160 28.35 -48.69 21.66
N PRO A 161 29.00 -48.06 22.66
CA PRO A 161 28.78 -46.67 23.07
C PRO A 161 29.00 -45.65 21.94
N GLU A 162 29.81 -45.99 20.93
CA GLU A 162 30.03 -45.16 19.74
C GLU A 162 28.73 -44.89 18.96
N TYR A 163 27.88 -45.91 18.79
CA TYR A 163 26.61 -45.77 18.08
C TYR A 163 25.64 -44.86 18.85
N ARG A 164 25.60 -45.02 20.18
CA ARG A 164 24.82 -44.16 21.07
C ARG A 164 25.25 -42.70 20.96
N ASN A 165 26.56 -42.45 21.07
CA ASN A 165 27.13 -41.11 20.94
C ASN A 165 26.82 -40.49 19.57
N LYS A 166 26.80 -41.30 18.51
CA LYS A 166 26.41 -40.83 17.18
C LYS A 166 24.93 -40.40 17.13
N ILE A 167 24.00 -41.25 17.60
CA ILE A 167 22.57 -40.91 17.64
C ILE A 167 22.34 -39.64 18.47
N ASP A 168 22.97 -39.53 19.64
CA ASP A 168 22.84 -38.36 20.49
C ASP A 168 23.33 -37.08 19.80
N ARG A 169 24.50 -37.12 19.17
CA ARG A 169 25.03 -35.98 18.39
C ARG A 169 24.12 -35.61 17.23
N ASP A 170 23.69 -36.59 16.43
CA ASP A 170 22.81 -36.36 15.28
C ASP A 170 21.48 -35.74 15.71
N LEU A 171 20.89 -36.23 16.82
CA LEU A 171 19.66 -35.68 17.37
C LEU A 171 19.85 -34.26 17.89
N THR A 172 20.94 -33.97 18.62
CA THR A 172 21.25 -32.62 19.10
C THR A 172 21.41 -31.64 17.93
N LEU A 173 22.19 -31.99 16.90
CA LEU A 173 22.38 -31.14 15.72
C LEU A 173 21.05 -30.85 15.01
N LEU A 174 20.16 -31.84 14.94
CA LEU A 174 18.87 -31.72 14.29
C LEU A 174 17.89 -30.86 15.11
N GLN A 175 17.90 -31.00 16.43
CA GLN A 175 17.12 -30.16 17.36
C GLN A 175 17.57 -28.70 17.30
N GLU A 176 18.89 -28.44 17.36
CA GLU A 176 19.43 -27.08 17.22
C GLU A 176 19.02 -26.44 15.88
N LYS A 177 19.05 -27.23 14.81
CA LYS A 177 18.63 -26.76 13.49
C LYS A 177 17.13 -26.45 13.44
N PHE A 178 16.31 -27.30 14.06
CA PHE A 178 14.87 -27.08 14.17
C PHE A 178 14.54 -25.81 14.97
N GLU A 179 15.17 -25.62 16.13
CA GLU A 179 15.02 -24.42 16.97
C GLU A 179 15.42 -23.13 16.21
N LYS A 180 16.55 -23.16 15.51
CA LYS A 180 16.98 -22.03 14.66
C LYS A 180 15.92 -21.67 13.62
N CYS A 181 15.29 -22.66 13.00
CA CYS A 181 14.23 -22.41 12.03
C CYS A 181 12.95 -21.87 12.70
N LEU A 182 12.57 -22.36 13.89
CA LEU A 182 11.43 -21.82 14.63
C LEU A 182 11.60 -20.33 14.98
N ASN A 183 12.83 -19.89 15.25
CA ASN A 183 13.13 -18.48 15.48
C ASN A 183 12.92 -17.59 14.25
N LEU A 184 12.81 -18.17 13.04
CA LEU A 184 12.48 -17.46 11.81
C LEU A 184 10.97 -17.29 11.59
N LYS A 185 10.12 -17.99 12.37
CA LYS A 185 8.66 -17.91 12.25
C LYS A 185 8.11 -16.48 12.28
N PRO A 186 8.56 -15.57 13.17
CA PRO A 186 8.06 -14.20 13.18
C PRO A 186 8.39 -13.46 11.88
N ILE A 187 9.60 -13.66 11.35
CA ILE A 187 10.05 -13.05 10.09
C ILE A 187 9.20 -13.57 8.93
N TYR A 188 8.96 -14.89 8.89
CA TYR A 188 8.10 -15.50 7.87
C TYR A 188 6.67 -14.96 7.91
N SER A 189 6.07 -14.86 9.10
CA SER A 189 4.72 -14.30 9.27
C SER A 189 4.67 -12.84 8.82
N GLN A 190 5.66 -12.02 9.20
CA GLN A 190 5.73 -10.63 8.77
C GLN A 190 5.94 -10.50 7.26
N LEU A 191 6.71 -11.39 6.65
CA LEU A 191 6.87 -11.43 5.20
C LEU A 191 5.54 -11.71 4.50
N GLN A 192 4.75 -12.67 4.99
CA GLN A 192 3.41 -12.94 4.46
C GLN A 192 2.50 -11.72 4.60
N ASP A 193 2.48 -11.06 5.76
CA ASP A 193 1.70 -9.82 5.95
C ASP A 193 2.12 -8.72 4.97
N LEU A 194 3.44 -8.57 4.72
CA LEU A 194 3.97 -7.61 3.76
C LEU A 194 3.49 -7.92 2.33
N GLU A 195 3.58 -9.18 1.91
CA GLU A 195 3.29 -9.62 0.54
C GLU A 195 1.80 -9.69 0.23
N GLU A 196 0.99 -10.21 1.15
CA GLU A 196 -0.43 -10.48 0.93
C GLU A 196 -1.31 -9.28 1.26
N LYS A 197 -0.88 -8.41 2.18
CA LYS A 197 -1.73 -7.34 2.72
C LYS A 197 -1.14 -5.96 2.57
N ASP A 198 -0.01 -5.67 3.19
CA ASP A 198 0.48 -4.29 3.33
C ASP A 198 0.84 -3.67 1.97
N ILE A 199 1.74 -4.32 1.21
CA ILE A 199 2.21 -3.82 -0.09
C ILE A 199 1.06 -3.72 -1.10
N PRO A 200 0.18 -4.73 -1.27
CA PRO A 200 -0.97 -4.63 -2.15
C PRO A 200 -1.94 -3.50 -1.77
N THR A 201 -2.19 -3.32 -0.46
CA THR A 201 -3.10 -2.27 0.03
C THR A 201 -2.54 -0.87 -0.23
N LEU A 202 -1.22 -0.67 -0.02
CA LEU A 202 -0.54 0.58 -0.34
C LEU A 202 -0.61 0.87 -1.84
N LYS A 203 -0.28 -0.11 -2.69
CA LYS A 203 -0.37 0.03 -4.16
C LYS A 203 -1.78 0.39 -4.63
N LYS A 204 -2.81 -0.26 -4.07
CA LYS A 204 -4.21 0.04 -4.38
C LYS A 204 -4.57 1.47 -3.99
N THR A 205 -4.18 1.89 -2.78
CA THR A 205 -4.45 3.25 -2.27
C THR A 205 -3.73 4.31 -3.11
N MET A 206 -2.48 4.07 -3.51
CA MET A 206 -1.74 4.95 -4.40
C MET A 206 -2.42 5.09 -5.75
N LYS A 207 -2.86 3.98 -6.37
CA LYS A 207 -3.57 4.01 -7.65
C LYS A 207 -4.87 4.82 -7.58
N GLN A 208 -5.62 4.70 -6.49
CA GLN A 208 -6.82 5.52 -6.26
C GLN A 208 -6.46 7.01 -6.16
N LEU A 209 -5.40 7.32 -5.41
CA LEU A 209 -4.92 8.68 -5.23
C LEU A 209 -4.40 9.30 -6.55
N ASP A 210 -3.72 8.52 -7.39
CA ASP A 210 -3.27 8.95 -8.72
C ASP A 210 -4.45 9.32 -9.61
N ASN A 211 -5.53 8.51 -9.60
CA ASN A 211 -6.74 8.81 -10.33
C ASN A 211 -7.41 10.11 -9.84
N GLU A 212 -7.48 10.30 -8.52
CA GLU A 212 -8.00 11.55 -7.93
C GLU A 212 -7.17 12.77 -8.34
N ILE A 213 -5.84 12.64 -8.35
CA ILE A 213 -4.93 13.71 -8.79
C ILE A 213 -5.18 14.06 -10.25
N VAL A 214 -5.31 13.05 -11.13
CA VAL A 214 -5.61 13.29 -12.55
C VAL A 214 -6.96 13.98 -12.73
N GLN A 215 -7.99 13.55 -12.01
CA GLN A 215 -9.32 14.19 -12.07
C GLN A 215 -9.28 15.65 -11.62
N LEU A 216 -8.55 15.95 -10.52
CA LEU A 216 -8.40 17.31 -10.03
C LEU A 216 -7.59 18.18 -10.99
N LYS A 217 -6.54 17.64 -11.63
CA LYS A 217 -5.76 18.35 -12.66
C LYS A 217 -6.63 18.71 -13.86
N ASN A 218 -7.41 17.77 -14.38
CA ASN A 218 -8.33 18.03 -15.48
C ASN A 218 -9.35 19.12 -15.10
N LYS A 219 -9.95 19.01 -13.92
CA LYS A 219 -10.90 20.02 -13.42
C LYS A 219 -10.24 21.41 -13.26
N GLN A 220 -8.99 21.46 -12.82
CA GLN A 220 -8.24 22.72 -12.74
C GLN A 220 -8.07 23.33 -14.14
N THR A 221 -7.64 22.54 -15.12
CA THR A 221 -7.47 22.99 -16.51
C THR A 221 -8.79 23.48 -17.11
N ASP A 222 -9.90 22.76 -16.88
CA ASP A 222 -11.23 23.17 -17.36
C ASP A 222 -11.65 24.53 -16.78
N LEU A 223 -11.45 24.74 -15.47
CA LEU A 223 -11.78 26.00 -14.81
C LEU A 223 -10.85 27.15 -15.20
N GLU A 224 -9.56 26.88 -15.42
CA GLU A 224 -8.60 27.87 -15.92
C GLU A 224 -8.96 28.31 -17.35
N GLN A 225 -9.40 27.38 -18.19
CA GLN A 225 -9.91 27.68 -19.53
C GLN A 225 -11.23 28.47 -19.45
N GLU A 226 -12.17 28.08 -18.59
CA GLU A 226 -13.42 28.81 -18.39
C GLU A 226 -13.17 30.25 -17.90
N LEU A 227 -12.26 30.42 -16.93
CA LEU A 227 -11.85 31.73 -16.43
C LEU A 227 -11.28 32.60 -17.55
N ASN A 228 -10.39 32.04 -18.38
CA ASN A 228 -9.77 32.78 -19.46
C ASN A 228 -10.79 33.18 -20.54
N ASP A 229 -11.54 32.20 -21.05
CA ASP A 229 -12.38 32.37 -22.23
C ASP A 229 -13.67 33.14 -21.91
N ARG A 230 -14.29 32.89 -20.75
CA ARG A 230 -15.60 33.48 -20.39
C ARG A 230 -15.50 34.73 -19.53
N ILE A 231 -14.37 34.97 -18.87
CA ILE A 231 -14.26 36.07 -17.91
C ILE A 231 -13.12 37.03 -18.27
N CYS A 232 -11.88 36.56 -18.43
CA CYS A 232 -10.73 37.44 -18.71
C CYS A 232 -10.88 38.15 -20.06
N LEU A 233 -11.17 37.41 -21.13
CA LEU A 233 -11.37 38.00 -22.47
C LEU A 233 -12.51 39.04 -22.49
N PRO A 234 -13.72 38.77 -21.95
CA PRO A 234 -14.77 39.79 -21.87
C PRO A 234 -14.44 40.98 -20.96
N LEU A 235 -13.69 40.78 -19.86
CA LEU A 235 -13.26 41.89 -19.01
C LEU A 235 -12.27 42.81 -19.72
N GLU A 236 -11.30 42.25 -20.46
CA GLU A 236 -10.39 43.03 -21.29
C GLU A 236 -11.14 43.84 -22.34
N GLN A 237 -12.11 43.21 -23.01
CA GLN A 237 -13.01 43.89 -23.94
C GLN A 237 -13.81 45.01 -23.27
N CYS A 238 -14.31 44.80 -22.05
CA CYS A 238 -15.00 45.85 -21.30
C CYS A 238 -14.07 47.03 -21.01
N GLU A 239 -12.84 46.80 -20.58
CA GLU A 239 -11.89 47.88 -20.30
C GLU A 239 -11.51 48.66 -21.57
N GLN A 240 -11.43 48.00 -22.73
CA GLN A 240 -11.17 48.67 -24.01
C GLN A 240 -12.25 49.68 -24.41
N ILE A 241 -13.53 49.39 -24.13
CA ILE A 241 -14.65 50.25 -24.57
C ILE A 241 -15.18 51.18 -23.47
N LYS A 242 -14.68 51.04 -22.23
CA LYS A 242 -15.16 51.74 -21.05
C LYS A 242 -15.18 53.25 -21.22
N THR A 243 -14.09 53.82 -21.72
CA THR A 243 -13.96 55.27 -21.96
C THR A 243 -14.97 55.75 -23.01
N ASP A 244 -15.17 54.97 -24.07
CA ASP A 244 -16.12 55.29 -25.13
C ASP A 244 -17.57 55.22 -24.63
N ILE A 245 -17.90 54.24 -23.77
CA ILE A 245 -19.21 54.14 -23.12
C ILE A 245 -19.46 55.32 -22.17
N ILE A 246 -18.45 55.77 -21.42
CA ILE A 246 -18.54 56.97 -20.58
C ILE A 246 -18.83 58.21 -21.44
N MET A 247 -18.10 58.38 -22.55
CA MET A 247 -18.32 59.50 -23.47
C MET A 247 -19.71 59.43 -24.14
N LEU A 248 -20.14 58.25 -24.58
CA LEU A 248 -21.46 58.04 -25.16
C LEU A 248 -22.57 58.43 -24.17
N ASN A 249 -22.45 58.01 -22.91
CA ASN A 249 -23.41 58.37 -21.87
C ASN A 249 -23.47 59.88 -21.63
N LYS A 250 -22.31 60.57 -21.66
CA LYS A 250 -22.26 62.03 -21.57
C LYS A 250 -22.99 62.69 -22.75
N TYR A 251 -22.71 62.28 -23.98
CA TYR A 251 -23.36 62.84 -25.17
C TYR A 251 -24.86 62.56 -25.22
N ILE A 252 -25.29 61.38 -24.79
CA ILE A 252 -26.71 61.05 -24.65
C ILE A 252 -27.40 61.99 -23.66
N ASN A 253 -26.79 62.28 -22.52
CA ASN A 253 -27.35 63.20 -21.53
C ASN A 253 -27.38 64.64 -22.03
N GLU A 254 -26.33 65.11 -22.70
CA GLU A 254 -26.30 66.42 -23.35
C GLU A 254 -27.39 66.54 -24.43
N ARG A 255 -27.59 65.49 -25.24
CA ARG A 255 -28.64 65.45 -26.25
C ARG A 255 -30.04 65.59 -25.63
N LYS A 256 -30.33 64.84 -24.56
CA LYS A 256 -31.60 64.95 -23.81
C LYS A 256 -31.81 66.35 -23.22
N ASP A 257 -30.75 66.98 -22.70
CA ASP A 257 -30.80 68.35 -22.19
C ASP A 257 -31.12 69.35 -23.31
N PHE A 258 -30.47 69.21 -24.48
CA PHE A 258 -30.78 70.03 -25.65
C PHE A 258 -32.20 69.79 -26.19
N GLU A 259 -32.67 68.55 -26.28
CA GLU A 259 -34.05 68.21 -26.68
C GLU A 259 -35.06 68.86 -25.71
N THR A 260 -34.79 68.81 -24.41
CA THR A 260 -35.63 69.48 -23.39
C THR A 260 -35.65 70.99 -23.58
N LYS A 261 -34.49 71.62 -23.83
CA LYS A 261 -34.40 73.06 -24.12
C LYS A 261 -35.14 73.44 -25.41
N ILE A 262 -35.01 72.64 -26.47
CA ILE A 262 -35.71 72.85 -27.74
C ILE A 262 -37.22 72.76 -27.53
N ASN A 263 -37.71 71.73 -26.86
CA ASN A 263 -39.13 71.56 -26.55
C ASN A 263 -39.66 72.75 -25.74
N ASN A 264 -38.90 73.21 -24.74
CA ASN A 264 -39.26 74.39 -23.95
C ASN A 264 -39.29 75.68 -24.79
N CYS A 265 -38.37 75.85 -25.74
CA CYS A 265 -38.36 76.98 -26.68
C CYS A 265 -39.53 76.91 -27.67
N GLN A 266 -39.87 75.73 -28.18
CA GLN A 266 -41.01 75.52 -29.08
C GLN A 266 -42.33 75.87 -28.38
N GLN A 267 -42.51 75.38 -27.14
CA GLN A 267 -43.66 75.74 -26.30
C GLN A 267 -43.77 77.25 -26.04
N LYS A 268 -42.64 77.94 -25.84
CA LYS A 268 -42.62 79.41 -25.66
C LYS A 268 -42.90 80.20 -26.93
N LEU A 269 -42.67 79.61 -28.12
CA LEU A 269 -42.91 80.23 -29.42
C LEU A 269 -44.33 80.00 -29.95
N GLY A 270 -45.23 79.39 -29.17
CA GLY A 270 -46.64 79.22 -29.53
C GLY A 270 -46.89 78.20 -30.64
N LYS A 271 -46.03 77.18 -30.75
CA LYS A 271 -46.33 75.92 -31.44
C LYS A 271 -46.44 74.79 -30.43
#